data_AF-A0A0G1UE73-F1
#
_entry.id   AF-A0A0G1UE73-F1
#
_cell.length_a   1.000
_cell.length_b   1.000
_cell.length_c   1.000
_cell.angle_alpha   90.00
_cell.angle_beta   90.00
_cell.angle_gamma   90.00
#
_symmetry.space_group_name_H-M   'P 1'
#
loop_
_entity.id
_entity.type
_entity.pdbx_description
1 polymer ?
#
loop_
_entity_poly.entity_id
_entity_poly.type
_entity_poly.pdbx_seq_one_letter_code
_entity_poly.pdbx_strand_id
1 'polypeptide(L)'
;MDFAAFFKLGEHSKHPGLFSTTNFLLRHVNRACGVSKSHVFYEKKSHSESRLIPITNGVFTPRWQIPDLPKNPWPVHLRQKKYLLDKVREKTGHELANDKLTIVWSRRLVKYKRPELLFNNLDKLSQIVNDPLHPVQFIIAGLTNYLNPDESDILNVLDRVIQHPDLSGKVVFWPDYDITLAKIFTSGADVLLNTP
;
A
#
# COMPACT_ATOMS: atom_id res chain seq x y z
N MET A 1 -40.39 4.05 17.49
CA MET A 1 -39.83 2.69 17.29
C MET A 1 -39.08 2.35 18.56
N ASP A 2 -39.37 1.22 19.19
CA ASP A 2 -38.65 0.78 20.39
C ASP A 2 -37.31 0.10 20.02
N PHE A 3 -36.47 -0.18 21.03
CA PHE A 3 -35.17 -0.79 20.82
C PHE A 3 -35.24 -2.17 20.17
N ALA A 4 -36.23 -2.99 20.54
CA ALA A 4 -36.39 -4.33 19.98
C ALA A 4 -36.76 -4.28 18.49
N ALA A 5 -37.63 -3.35 18.11
CA ALA A 5 -38.00 -3.10 16.73
C ALA A 5 -36.82 -2.57 15.91
N PHE A 6 -36.04 -1.62 16.45
CA PHE A 6 -34.82 -1.15 15.80
C PHE A 6 -33.79 -2.28 15.63
N PHE A 7 -33.55 -3.07 16.68
CA PHE A 7 -32.56 -4.14 16.67
C PHE A 7 -32.86 -5.17 15.57
N LYS A 8 -34.13 -5.54 15.40
CA LYS A 8 -34.56 -6.45 14.34
C LYS A 8 -34.22 -5.98 12.93
N LEU A 9 -34.14 -4.66 12.69
CA LEU A 9 -33.77 -4.12 11.38
C LEU A 9 -32.32 -4.47 10.99
N GLY A 10 -31.43 -4.61 11.97
CA GLY A 10 -30.02 -4.94 11.77
C GLY A 10 -29.62 -6.35 12.19
N GLU A 11 -30.55 -7.16 12.69
CA GLU A 11 -30.22 -8.49 13.23
C GLU A 11 -29.58 -9.40 12.18
N HIS A 12 -28.50 -10.07 12.59
CA HIS A 12 -27.72 -10.95 11.73
C HIS A 12 -28.41 -12.31 11.54
N SER A 13 -28.69 -12.69 10.28
CA SER A 13 -29.47 -13.90 9.97
C SER A 13 -28.82 -15.21 10.44
N LYS A 14 -27.48 -15.27 10.51
CA LYS A 14 -26.74 -16.45 10.98
C LYS A 14 -26.34 -16.39 12.46
N HIS A 15 -26.51 -15.24 13.11
CA HIS A 15 -26.09 -15.02 14.50
C HIS A 15 -27.15 -14.18 15.23
N PRO A 16 -28.28 -14.79 15.65
CA PRO A 16 -29.34 -14.10 16.37
C PRO A 16 -28.82 -13.40 17.63
N GLY A 17 -29.37 -12.23 17.96
CA GLY A 17 -28.88 -11.41 19.07
C GLY A 17 -27.62 -10.58 18.77
N LEU A 18 -27.09 -10.62 17.54
CA LEU A 18 -26.06 -9.69 17.05
C LEU A 18 -26.68 -8.64 16.12
N PHE A 19 -26.47 -7.35 16.44
CA PHE A 19 -26.81 -6.26 15.53
C PHE A 19 -25.68 -6.04 14.51
N SER A 20 -25.98 -6.20 13.23
CA SER A 20 -25.08 -5.89 12.12
C SER A 20 -25.42 -4.53 11.52
N THR A 21 -24.60 -3.53 11.82
CA THR A 21 -24.70 -2.20 11.21
C THR A 21 -24.62 -2.28 9.68
N THR A 22 -23.80 -3.19 9.14
CA THR A 22 -23.70 -3.42 7.69
C THR A 22 -25.01 -3.89 7.10
N ASN A 23 -25.64 -4.94 7.66
CA ASN A 23 -26.91 -5.45 7.14
C ASN A 23 -28.02 -4.42 7.29
N PHE A 24 -28.05 -3.71 8.43
CA PHE A 24 -28.99 -2.61 8.65
C PHE A 24 -28.87 -1.58 7.52
N LEU A 25 -27.67 -1.05 7.28
CA LEU A 25 -27.43 -0.04 6.24
C LEU A 25 -27.78 -0.59 4.85
N LEU A 26 -27.26 -1.76 4.47
CA LEU A 26 -27.50 -2.32 3.13
C LEU A 26 -28.99 -2.58 2.82
N ARG A 27 -29.81 -2.89 3.84
CA ARG A 27 -31.26 -3.11 3.68
C ARG A 27 -32.07 -1.83 3.61
N HIS A 28 -31.63 -0.76 4.27
CA HIS A 28 -32.45 0.44 4.49
C HIS A 28 -31.99 1.67 3.69
N VAL A 29 -30.79 1.65 3.10
CA VAL A 29 -30.34 2.75 2.22
C VAL A 29 -30.90 2.60 0.81
N ASN A 30 -31.29 3.71 0.18
CA ASN A 30 -31.74 3.72 -1.22
C ASN A 30 -30.59 3.41 -2.20
N ARG A 31 -29.36 3.78 -1.85
CA ARG A 31 -28.17 3.58 -2.68
C ARG A 31 -26.98 3.20 -1.81
N ALA A 32 -26.24 2.20 -2.25
CA ALA A 32 -24.97 1.80 -1.68
C ALA A 32 -23.98 1.54 -2.82
N CYS A 33 -22.71 1.82 -2.58
CA CYS A 33 -21.67 1.68 -3.60
C CYS A 33 -20.50 0.80 -3.12
N GLY A 34 -19.89 0.12 -4.07
CA GLY A 34 -18.57 -0.48 -3.91
C GLY A 34 -17.51 0.38 -4.59
N VAL A 35 -16.25 0.19 -4.22
CA VAL A 35 -15.13 1.04 -4.65
C VAL A 35 -14.46 0.64 -5.98
N SER A 36 -14.94 -0.42 -6.62
CA SER A 36 -14.52 -0.86 -7.96
C SER A 36 -15.49 -1.89 -8.55
N LYS A 37 -15.40 -2.16 -9.86
CA LYS A 37 -16.16 -3.23 -10.52
C LYS A 37 -15.84 -4.60 -9.91
N SER A 38 -14.56 -4.90 -9.71
CA SER A 38 -14.12 -6.17 -9.14
C SER A 38 -14.60 -6.35 -7.70
N HIS A 39 -14.58 -5.28 -6.89
CA HIS A 39 -15.10 -5.32 -5.53
C HIS A 39 -16.58 -5.72 -5.50
N VAL A 40 -17.42 -5.07 -6.32
CA VAL A 40 -18.84 -5.43 -6.42
C VAL A 40 -19.04 -6.84 -6.98
N PHE A 41 -18.22 -7.26 -7.94
CA PHE A 41 -18.28 -8.62 -8.48
C PHE A 41 -18.00 -9.68 -7.41
N TYR A 42 -16.94 -9.52 -6.62
CA TYR A 42 -16.61 -10.46 -5.53
C TYR A 42 -17.63 -10.41 -4.41
N GLU A 43 -18.14 -9.21 -4.08
CA GLU A 43 -19.19 -9.06 -3.08
C GLU A 43 -20.45 -9.85 -3.46
N LYS A 44 -20.86 -9.80 -4.74
CA LYS A 44 -22.03 -10.56 -5.22
C LYS A 44 -21.87 -12.08 -5.16
N LYS A 45 -20.63 -12.60 -5.10
CA LYS A 45 -20.40 -14.04 -4.90
C LYS A 45 -20.76 -14.48 -3.47
N SER A 46 -20.46 -13.64 -2.49
CA SER A 46 -20.77 -13.89 -1.07
C SER A 46 -22.19 -13.47 -0.71
N HIS A 47 -22.69 -12.42 -1.36
CA HIS A 47 -23.99 -11.79 -1.10
C HIS A 47 -24.73 -11.57 -2.43
N SER A 48 -25.43 -12.60 -2.92
CA SER A 48 -26.12 -12.58 -4.23
C SER A 48 -27.13 -11.43 -4.38
N GLU A 49 -27.79 -11.06 -3.28
CA GLU A 49 -28.79 -10.00 -3.23
C GLU A 49 -28.18 -8.58 -3.16
N SER A 50 -26.86 -8.47 -3.14
CA SER A 50 -26.15 -7.19 -3.02
C SER A 50 -26.48 -6.25 -4.17
N ARG A 51 -26.96 -5.06 -3.83
CA ARG A 51 -27.34 -3.99 -4.77
C ARG A 51 -26.26 -2.91 -4.91
N LEU A 52 -25.01 -3.21 -4.55
CA LEU A 52 -23.92 -2.25 -4.64
C LEU A 52 -23.69 -1.79 -6.08
N ILE A 53 -23.61 -0.48 -6.27
CA ILE A 53 -23.23 0.16 -7.52
C ILE A 53 -21.70 0.34 -7.54
N PRO A 54 -20.97 -0.07 -8.59
CA PRO A 54 -19.53 0.11 -8.63
C PRO A 54 -19.17 1.57 -8.97
N ILE A 55 -18.64 2.29 -8.00
CA ILE A 55 -18.03 3.61 -8.20
C ILE A 55 -16.53 3.45 -7.98
N THR A 56 -15.77 3.45 -9.07
CA THR A 56 -14.32 3.22 -8.99
C THR A 56 -13.65 4.41 -8.30
N ASN A 57 -12.81 4.14 -7.30
CA ASN A 57 -12.06 5.18 -6.62
C ASN A 57 -11.21 6.01 -7.60
N GLY A 58 -11.14 7.30 -7.34
CA GLY A 58 -10.24 8.23 -8.03
C GLY A 58 -9.32 8.94 -7.06
N VAL A 59 -8.39 9.72 -7.60
CA VAL A 59 -7.52 10.60 -6.83
C VAL A 59 -7.70 12.04 -7.29
N PHE A 60 -7.44 13.00 -6.40
CA PHE A 60 -7.44 14.42 -6.76
C PHE A 60 -6.14 14.76 -7.51
N THR A 61 -6.19 14.69 -8.84
CA THR A 61 -5.03 14.82 -9.74
C THR A 61 -4.12 16.02 -9.43
N PRO A 62 -4.62 17.25 -9.17
CA PRO A 62 -3.76 18.40 -8.92
C PRO A 62 -2.83 18.25 -7.70
N ARG A 63 -3.14 17.34 -6.76
CA ARG A 63 -2.26 17.04 -5.62
C ARG A 63 -1.12 16.08 -5.99
N TRP A 64 -1.37 15.17 -6.92
CA TRP A 64 -0.51 14.00 -7.19
C TRP A 64 0.26 14.11 -8.51
N GLN A 65 -0.09 15.07 -9.35
CA GLN A 65 0.58 15.32 -10.62
C GLN A 65 1.48 16.56 -10.50
N ILE A 66 2.67 16.48 -11.09
CA ILE A 66 3.54 17.65 -11.26
C ILE A 66 2.89 18.58 -12.29
N PRO A 67 2.66 19.87 -11.97
CA PRO A 67 2.13 20.84 -12.93
C PRO A 67 3.01 20.95 -14.18
N ASP A 68 2.39 21.24 -15.32
CA ASP A 68 3.10 21.57 -16.58
C ASP A 68 4.11 20.51 -17.04
N LEU A 69 3.75 19.23 -16.87
CA LEU A 69 4.57 18.10 -17.34
C LEU A 69 4.85 18.21 -18.85
N PRO A 70 6.13 18.27 -19.27
CA PRO A 70 6.49 18.30 -20.68
C PRO A 70 6.15 16.98 -21.36
N LYS A 71 6.02 17.00 -22.70
CA LYS A 71 5.75 15.79 -23.50
C LYS A 71 6.73 14.65 -23.22
N ASN A 72 8.01 14.98 -22.98
CA ASN A 72 8.98 14.03 -22.44
C ASN A 72 9.16 14.29 -20.93
N PRO A 73 8.52 13.50 -20.05
CA PRO A 73 8.62 13.71 -18.60
C PRO A 73 9.92 13.21 -18.00
N TRP A 74 10.77 12.49 -18.76
CA TRP A 74 11.95 11.81 -18.24
C TRP A 74 12.94 12.74 -17.50
N PRO A 75 13.28 13.94 -17.99
CA PRO A 75 14.15 14.85 -17.24
C PRO A 75 13.52 15.33 -15.93
N VAL A 76 12.19 15.42 -15.86
CA VAL A 76 11.48 15.75 -14.62
C VAL A 76 11.58 14.59 -13.65
N HIS A 77 11.30 13.37 -14.13
CA HIS A 77 11.44 12.14 -13.35
C HIS A 77 12.84 11.99 -12.74
N LEU A 78 13.90 12.15 -13.52
CA LEU A 78 15.28 12.04 -13.00
C LEU A 78 15.58 13.05 -11.88
N ARG A 79 15.02 14.27 -11.95
CA ARG A 79 15.16 15.24 -10.85
C ARG A 79 14.37 14.81 -9.60
N GLN A 80 13.18 14.27 -9.79
CA GLN A 80 12.34 13.79 -8.68
C GLN A 80 12.92 12.53 -8.04
N LYS A 81 13.48 11.62 -8.83
CA LYS A 81 14.25 10.47 -8.36
C LYS A 81 15.44 10.92 -7.53
N LYS A 82 16.26 11.85 -8.04
CA LYS A 82 17.36 12.41 -7.26
C LYS A 82 16.87 13.02 -5.94
N TYR A 83 15.79 13.79 -5.97
CA TYR A 83 15.19 14.36 -4.75
C TYR A 83 14.73 13.28 -3.77
N LEU A 84 14.09 12.22 -4.24
CA LEU A 84 13.74 11.04 -3.43
C LEU A 84 14.99 10.43 -2.78
N LEU A 85 16.05 10.16 -3.53
CA LEU A 85 17.26 9.53 -3.00
C LEU A 85 18.00 10.42 -2.00
N ASP A 86 18.07 11.74 -2.25
CA ASP A 86 18.61 12.70 -1.29
C ASP A 86 17.82 12.66 0.03
N LYS A 87 16.49 12.57 -0.05
CA LYS A 87 15.59 12.44 1.09
C LYS A 87 15.76 11.10 1.83
N VAL A 88 16.00 10.00 1.12
CA VAL A 88 16.33 8.69 1.73
C VAL A 88 17.63 8.80 2.54
N ARG A 89 18.67 9.41 1.97
CA ARG A 89 19.94 9.61 2.66
C ARG A 89 19.77 10.46 3.92
N GLU A 90 19.04 11.57 3.83
CA GLU A 90 18.75 12.44 4.99
C GLU A 90 18.05 11.70 6.12
N LYS A 91 17.08 10.84 5.80
CA LYS A 91 16.25 10.16 6.81
C LYS A 91 16.87 8.89 7.37
N THR A 92 17.55 8.12 6.53
CA THR A 92 17.98 6.74 6.85
C THR A 92 19.50 6.60 6.94
N GLY A 93 20.27 7.59 6.47
CA GLY A 93 21.72 7.51 6.37
C GLY A 93 22.23 6.64 5.21
N HIS A 94 21.37 5.89 4.52
CA HIS A 94 21.75 5.05 3.40
C HIS A 94 21.84 5.84 2.10
N GLU A 95 22.95 5.69 1.39
CA GLU A 95 23.15 6.28 0.07
C GLU A 95 22.74 5.28 -1.02
N LEU A 96 21.72 5.66 -1.78
CA LEU A 96 21.22 4.91 -2.92
C LEU A 96 21.68 5.57 -4.22
N ALA A 97 21.96 4.77 -5.24
CA ALA A 97 22.55 5.26 -6.47
C ALA A 97 21.47 5.71 -7.47
N ASN A 98 21.71 6.82 -8.16
CA ASN A 98 20.71 7.45 -9.03
C ASN A 98 20.53 6.72 -10.38
N ASP A 99 21.54 5.96 -10.80
CA ASP A 99 21.58 5.19 -12.04
C ASP A 99 20.97 3.77 -11.91
N LYS A 100 20.66 3.31 -10.69
CA LYS A 100 20.03 2.00 -10.42
C LYS A 100 18.50 2.09 -10.44
N LEU A 101 17.81 1.01 -10.82
CA LEU A 101 16.35 0.97 -10.77
C LEU A 101 15.86 1.06 -9.32
N THR A 102 15.07 2.07 -8.99
CA THR A 102 14.48 2.28 -7.66
C THR A 102 13.05 1.77 -7.62
N ILE A 103 12.82 0.67 -6.91
CA ILE A 103 11.48 0.14 -6.63
C ILE A 103 11.05 0.63 -5.25
N VAL A 104 9.85 1.19 -5.17
CA VAL A 104 9.26 1.66 -3.91
C VAL A 104 8.01 0.85 -3.59
N TRP A 105 7.96 0.29 -2.38
CA TRP A 105 6.75 -0.27 -1.78
C TRP A 105 6.33 0.66 -0.64
N SER A 106 5.16 1.29 -0.71
CA SER A 106 4.76 2.34 0.25
C SER A 106 3.29 2.24 0.68
N ARG A 107 3.00 1.44 1.71
CA ARG A 107 1.62 1.18 2.21
C ARG A 107 1.62 0.89 3.72
N ARG A 108 0.44 0.96 4.38
CA ARG A 108 0.28 0.41 5.76
C ARG A 108 0.82 -1.02 5.83
N LEU A 109 1.62 -1.35 6.84
CA LEU A 109 2.25 -2.66 7.00
C LEU A 109 1.29 -3.62 7.71
N VAL A 110 0.46 -4.31 6.94
CA VAL A 110 -0.58 -5.21 7.43
C VAL A 110 -0.58 -6.51 6.62
N LYS A 111 -0.85 -7.65 7.26
CA LYS A 111 -0.72 -9.00 6.66
C LYS A 111 -1.44 -9.17 5.32
N TYR A 112 -2.65 -8.63 5.18
CA TYR A 112 -3.40 -8.79 3.92
C TYR A 112 -2.79 -8.05 2.72
N LYS A 113 -1.88 -7.09 2.92
CA LYS A 113 -1.13 -6.43 1.83
C LYS A 113 0.17 -7.13 1.49
N ARG A 114 0.54 -8.15 2.25
CA ARG A 114 1.65 -9.06 1.98
C ARG A 114 3.00 -8.39 1.65
N PRO A 115 3.47 -7.39 2.43
CA PRO A 115 4.82 -6.81 2.23
C PRO A 115 5.93 -7.87 2.21
N GLU A 116 5.75 -8.95 2.96
CA GLU A 116 6.70 -10.06 3.10
C GLU A 116 6.92 -10.87 1.81
N LEU A 117 6.03 -10.78 0.81
CA LEU A 117 6.20 -11.49 -0.46
C LEU A 117 7.51 -11.13 -1.17
N LEU A 118 7.97 -9.89 -1.00
CA LEU A 118 9.24 -9.44 -1.57
C LEU A 118 10.45 -10.15 -0.93
N PHE A 119 10.30 -10.61 0.32
CA PHE A 119 11.39 -11.16 1.13
C PHE A 119 11.29 -12.68 1.31
N ASN A 120 10.30 -13.32 0.71
CA ASN A 120 10.09 -14.76 0.85
C ASN A 120 11.23 -15.60 0.24
N ASN A 121 12.02 -15.01 -0.67
CA ASN A 121 13.21 -15.65 -1.24
C ASN A 121 14.37 -14.66 -1.27
N LEU A 122 15.17 -14.67 -0.19
CA LEU A 122 16.29 -13.75 -0.02
C LEU A 122 17.43 -14.00 -1.03
N ASP A 123 17.66 -15.25 -1.46
CA ASP A 123 18.68 -15.57 -2.45
C ASP A 123 18.38 -14.92 -3.80
N LYS A 124 17.13 -15.02 -4.26
CA LYS A 124 16.67 -14.34 -5.48
C LYS A 124 16.72 -12.83 -5.33
N LEU A 125 16.30 -12.30 -4.17
CA LEU A 125 16.39 -10.86 -3.92
C LEU A 125 17.85 -10.39 -3.94
N SER A 126 18.77 -11.16 -3.37
CA SER A 126 20.22 -10.90 -3.37
C SER A 126 20.76 -10.85 -4.80
N GLN A 127 20.39 -11.81 -5.65
CA GLN A 127 20.76 -11.80 -7.08
C GLN A 127 20.25 -10.54 -7.81
N ILE A 128 19.01 -10.11 -7.53
CA ILE A 128 18.41 -8.93 -8.15
C ILE A 128 19.12 -7.64 -7.72
N VAL A 129 19.37 -7.46 -6.42
CA VAL A 129 19.98 -6.21 -5.93
C VAL A 129 21.48 -6.12 -6.22
N ASN A 130 22.14 -7.27 -6.44
CA ASN A 130 23.57 -7.39 -6.73
C ASN A 130 23.88 -7.74 -8.19
N ASP A 131 22.90 -7.66 -9.10
CA ASP A 131 23.14 -7.92 -10.53
C ASP A 131 24.24 -6.98 -11.05
N PRO A 132 25.30 -7.50 -11.70
CA PRO A 132 26.45 -6.70 -12.10
C PRO A 132 26.16 -5.73 -13.26
N LEU A 133 25.10 -5.98 -14.04
CA LEU A 133 24.73 -5.18 -15.20
C LEU A 133 23.49 -4.31 -14.91
N HIS A 134 22.55 -4.83 -14.14
CA HIS A 134 21.25 -4.23 -13.90
C HIS A 134 20.83 -4.27 -12.42
N PRO A 135 21.63 -3.69 -11.50
CA PRO A 135 21.33 -3.74 -10.08
C PRO A 135 20.07 -2.94 -9.73
N VAL A 136 19.27 -3.50 -8.82
CA VAL A 136 18.03 -2.89 -8.33
C VAL A 136 18.18 -2.46 -6.87
N GLN A 137 17.50 -1.40 -6.48
CA GLN A 137 17.39 -0.97 -5.09
C GLN A 137 15.92 -0.82 -4.68
N PHE A 138 15.64 -1.09 -3.41
CA PHE A 138 14.30 -1.08 -2.85
C PHE A 138 14.19 -0.05 -1.73
N ILE A 139 13.09 0.70 -1.75
CA ILE A 139 12.65 1.52 -0.62
C ILE A 139 11.34 0.94 -0.12
N ILE A 140 11.33 0.49 1.12
CA ILE A 140 10.14 -0.03 1.79
C ILE A 140 9.69 1.02 2.78
N ALA A 141 8.48 1.54 2.61
CA ALA A 141 7.92 2.54 3.48
C ALA A 141 6.54 2.11 3.98
N GLY A 142 6.25 2.44 5.22
CA GLY A 142 4.95 2.08 5.77
C GLY A 142 4.66 2.73 7.10
N LEU A 143 3.36 2.73 7.42
CA LEU A 143 2.85 3.06 8.74
C LEU A 143 2.54 1.75 9.45
N THR A 144 3.02 1.62 10.68
CA THR A 144 2.76 0.50 11.59
C THR A 144 1.97 0.96 12.79
N ASN A 145 1.13 0.09 13.29
CA ASN A 145 0.51 0.18 14.59
C ASN A 145 1.22 -0.83 15.50
N TYR A 146 2.16 -0.35 16.31
CA TYR A 146 2.97 -1.18 17.22
C TYR A 146 2.14 -1.97 18.24
N LEU A 147 0.87 -1.60 18.45
CA LEU A 147 -0.05 -2.33 19.34
C LEU A 147 -0.67 -3.57 18.68
N ASN A 148 -0.47 -3.76 17.37
CA ASN A 148 -1.00 -4.90 16.64
C ASN A 148 0.10 -5.99 16.49
N PRO A 149 -0.04 -7.16 17.14
CA PRO A 149 0.96 -8.23 17.09
C PRO A 149 1.33 -8.65 15.66
N ASP A 150 0.34 -8.68 14.77
CA ASP A 150 0.53 -9.05 13.36
C ASP A 150 1.45 -8.09 12.59
N GLU A 151 1.48 -6.82 12.98
CA GLU A 151 2.32 -5.79 12.34
C GLU A 151 3.75 -5.83 12.91
N SER A 152 3.91 -6.30 14.16
CA SER A 152 5.21 -6.54 14.77
C SER A 152 5.99 -7.65 14.06
N ASP A 153 5.31 -8.73 13.64
CA ASP A 153 5.94 -9.81 12.86
C ASP A 153 6.55 -9.30 11.55
N ILE A 154 5.83 -8.41 10.85
CA ILE A 154 6.27 -7.83 9.57
C ILE A 154 7.53 -6.98 9.78
N LEU A 155 7.57 -6.18 10.85
CA LEU A 155 8.74 -5.40 11.21
C LEU A 155 9.95 -6.29 11.51
N ASN A 156 9.76 -7.39 12.24
CA ASN A 156 10.84 -8.34 12.52
C ASN A 156 11.41 -8.97 11.23
N VAL A 157 10.56 -9.24 10.23
CA VAL A 157 11.01 -9.70 8.90
C VAL A 157 11.82 -8.60 8.20
N LEU A 158 11.33 -7.37 8.21
CA LEU A 158 12.01 -6.22 7.58
C LEU A 158 13.38 -5.96 8.22
N ASP A 159 13.47 -6.02 9.55
CA ASP A 159 14.73 -5.83 10.28
C ASP A 159 15.78 -6.86 9.86
N ARG A 160 15.38 -8.13 9.72
CA ARG A 160 16.27 -9.18 9.20
C ARG A 160 16.73 -8.90 7.77
N VAL A 161 15.86 -8.37 6.93
CA VAL A 161 16.16 -8.07 5.52
C VAL A 161 17.16 -6.92 5.41
N ILE A 162 16.92 -5.81 6.11
CA ILE A 162 17.79 -4.62 6.03
C ILE A 162 19.16 -4.85 6.68
N GLN A 163 19.25 -5.79 7.62
CA GLN A 163 20.50 -6.24 8.24
C GLN A 163 21.21 -7.35 7.48
N HIS A 164 20.57 -7.97 6.47
CA HIS A 164 21.18 -9.04 5.69
C HIS A 164 22.40 -8.48 4.91
N PRO A 165 23.60 -9.08 5.01
CA PRO A 165 24.83 -8.52 4.43
C PRO A 165 24.71 -8.17 2.93
N ASP A 166 24.08 -9.05 2.15
CA ASP A 166 23.95 -8.86 0.71
C ASP A 166 22.91 -7.80 0.32
N LEU A 167 21.98 -7.45 1.22
CA LEU A 167 20.83 -6.57 0.97
C LEU A 167 20.99 -5.21 1.64
N SER A 168 21.78 -5.14 2.71
CA SER A 168 22.04 -3.91 3.47
C SER A 168 22.54 -2.80 2.55
N GLY A 169 21.96 -1.61 2.72
CA GLY A 169 22.23 -0.44 1.87
C GLY A 169 21.63 -0.51 0.45
N LYS A 170 20.95 -1.61 0.08
CA LYS A 170 20.24 -1.77 -1.21
C LYS A 170 18.74 -1.92 -1.03
N VAL A 171 18.34 -2.49 0.10
CA VAL A 171 16.97 -2.50 0.60
C VAL A 171 16.92 -1.59 1.83
N VAL A 172 16.20 -0.48 1.73
CA VAL A 172 16.13 0.55 2.78
C VAL A 172 14.71 0.61 3.33
N PHE A 173 14.58 0.67 4.65
CA PHE A 173 13.31 0.89 5.33
C PHE A 173 13.14 2.35 5.73
N TRP A 174 11.97 2.93 5.41
CA TRP A 174 11.58 4.29 5.75
C TRP A 174 10.28 4.26 6.58
N PRO A 175 10.34 4.46 7.91
CA PRO A 175 9.15 4.47 8.77
C PRO A 175 8.33 5.77 8.67
N ASP A 176 7.12 5.75 9.22
CA ASP A 176 6.23 6.93 9.34
C ASP A 176 5.77 7.50 7.99
N TYR A 177 5.35 6.61 7.09
CA TYR A 177 4.76 6.98 5.81
C TYR A 177 3.56 7.93 5.98
N ASP A 178 3.66 9.12 5.38
CA ASP A 178 2.61 10.13 5.37
C ASP A 178 2.29 10.62 3.94
N ILE A 179 1.40 11.60 3.84
CA ILE A 179 1.02 12.18 2.55
C ILE A 179 2.16 12.98 1.89
N THR A 180 3.11 13.48 2.67
CA THR A 180 4.28 14.20 2.18
C THR A 180 5.20 13.22 1.45
N LEU A 181 5.54 12.10 2.08
CA LEU A 181 6.34 11.03 1.51
C LEU A 181 5.66 10.37 0.32
N ALA A 182 4.33 10.19 0.39
CA ALA A 182 3.54 9.68 -0.73
C ALA A 182 3.78 10.46 -2.02
N LYS A 183 3.87 11.81 -1.94
CA LYS A 183 4.15 12.65 -3.12
C LYS A 183 5.54 12.39 -3.67
N ILE A 184 6.55 12.31 -2.80
CA ILE A 184 7.95 12.08 -3.17
C ILE A 184 8.10 10.71 -3.85
N PHE A 185 7.50 9.67 -3.27
CA PHE A 185 7.51 8.33 -3.87
C PHE A 185 6.78 8.28 -5.20
N THR A 186 5.63 8.95 -5.31
CA THR A 186 4.85 8.98 -6.55
C THR A 186 5.60 9.64 -7.70
N SER A 187 6.37 10.69 -7.43
CA SER A 187 7.11 11.40 -8.47
C SER A 187 8.52 10.86 -8.72
N GLY A 188 9.15 10.20 -7.75
CA GLY A 188 10.56 9.83 -7.81
C GLY A 188 10.86 8.33 -7.93
N ALA A 189 9.89 7.44 -7.67
CA ALA A 189 10.09 6.01 -7.85
C ALA A 189 10.11 5.65 -9.34
N ASP A 190 11.02 4.75 -9.75
CA ASP A 190 10.95 4.18 -11.10
C ASP A 190 9.77 3.19 -11.20
N VAL A 191 9.54 2.43 -10.12
CA VAL A 191 8.43 1.49 -9.99
C VAL A 191 7.78 1.65 -8.62
N LEU A 192 6.48 1.92 -8.60
CA LEU A 192 5.65 1.79 -7.40
C LEU A 192 5.05 0.37 -7.34
N LEU A 193 5.57 -0.47 -6.45
CA LEU A 193 5.17 -1.86 -6.32
C LEU A 193 3.97 -2.01 -5.39
N ASN A 194 2.92 -2.67 -5.88
CA ASN A 194 1.79 -3.12 -5.08
C ASN A 194 1.77 -4.65 -5.05
N THR A 195 1.88 -5.21 -3.85
CA THR A 195 1.62 -6.63 -3.59
C THR A 195 0.12 -6.86 -3.35
N PRO A 196 -0.43 -8.02 -3.77
CA PRO A 196 -1.85 -8.38 -3.57
C PRO A 196 -2.26 -8.42 -2.10
#